data_AF-A0A315QN03-F1
#
_entry.id   AF-A0A315QN03-F1
#
_cell.length_a   1.000
_cell.length_b   1.000
_cell.length_c   1.000
_cell.angle_alpha   90.00
_cell.angle_beta   90.00
_cell.angle_gamma   90.00
#
_symmetry.space_group_name_H-M   'P 1'
#
loop_
_entity.id
_entity.type
_entity.pdbx_description
1 polymer ?
#
loop_
_entity_poly.entity_id
_entity_poly.type
_entity_poly.pdbx_seq_one_letter_code
_entity_poly.pdbx_strand_id
1 'polypeptide(L)'
;MWDVINEVVIMPNFDKYDNGLTRVAQAKGRIKVIKELFDTSQKEAPKATFILNDFNTTAAYEILIDGCLQAGVEIDNIGIQSHMHQGYWGLEKTQDVLERFSRFGIPIQFSEVTMVSGELMPAHYLDLNDYQVENWPSTKAGEKRQAENVVEFYKTLYGHPLVEGITWWDLIDGQWLNAPSGLLREDYSPKPAYNELKKLIKDEWWTETKKLKTDVNGELEFTGTRGDYSLKIKDKEIDFKLEKDQAEISLSLA
;
A
#
# COMPACT_ATOMS: atom_id res chain seq x y z
N MET A 1 2.41 10.69 -8.06
CA MET A 1 1.40 9.67 -7.75
C MET A 1 0.17 10.39 -7.22
N TRP A 2 -1.01 10.03 -7.68
CA TRP A 2 -2.28 10.64 -7.29
C TRP A 2 -3.38 9.58 -7.23
N ASP A 3 -4.14 9.57 -6.15
CA ASP A 3 -5.48 8.98 -6.16
C ASP A 3 -6.37 9.91 -7.00
N VAL A 4 -6.63 9.52 -8.25
CA VAL A 4 -7.37 10.37 -9.20
C VAL A 4 -8.79 10.60 -8.70
N ILE A 5 -9.37 9.56 -8.11
CA ILE A 5 -10.65 9.60 -7.42
C ILE A 5 -10.65 8.52 -6.34
N ASN A 6 -11.27 8.83 -5.21
CA ASN A 6 -11.27 8.02 -4.00
C ASN A 6 -12.66 7.44 -3.71
N GLU A 7 -12.72 6.24 -3.14
CA GLU A 7 -13.93 5.61 -2.58
C GLU A 7 -15.09 5.57 -3.58
N VAL A 8 -14.79 5.09 -4.77
CA VAL A 8 -15.71 5.12 -5.90
C VAL A 8 -16.80 4.05 -5.81
N VAL A 9 -16.60 2.97 -5.06
CA VAL A 9 -17.58 1.88 -4.93
C VAL A 9 -18.88 2.35 -4.27
N ILE A 10 -18.81 3.28 -3.32
CA ILE A 10 -19.98 3.84 -2.64
C ILE A 10 -20.75 4.85 -3.51
N MET A 11 -20.13 5.39 -4.56
CA MET A 11 -20.87 6.18 -5.56
C MET A 11 -21.74 5.27 -6.43
N PRO A 12 -22.92 5.73 -6.90
CA PRO A 12 -23.49 7.05 -6.71
C PRO A 12 -24.49 7.10 -5.53
N ASN A 13 -24.30 6.24 -4.52
CA ASN A 13 -25.27 6.01 -3.44
C ASN A 13 -24.77 6.46 -2.06
N PHE A 14 -23.77 7.34 -2.00
CA PHE A 14 -23.30 7.90 -0.73
C PHE A 14 -24.34 8.89 -0.17
N ASP A 15 -24.75 8.68 1.08
CA ASP A 15 -25.92 9.29 1.70
C ASP A 15 -25.66 9.98 3.05
N LYS A 16 -24.40 10.06 3.50
CA LYS A 16 -24.05 10.65 4.81
C LYS A 16 -24.23 12.18 4.84
N TYR A 17 -24.00 12.85 3.72
CA TYR A 17 -24.20 14.29 3.55
C TYR A 17 -24.33 14.65 2.06
N ASP A 18 -24.69 15.90 1.76
CA ASP A 18 -24.78 16.38 0.37
C ASP A 18 -23.40 16.38 -0.30
N ASN A 19 -23.18 15.41 -1.19
CA ASN A 19 -21.91 15.21 -1.86
C ASN A 19 -22.03 15.55 -3.36
N GLY A 20 -21.16 16.47 -3.82
CA GLY A 20 -21.13 16.91 -5.22
C GLY A 20 -20.78 15.79 -6.20
N LEU A 21 -19.81 14.94 -5.88
CA LEU A 21 -19.41 13.81 -6.73
C LEU A 21 -20.52 12.78 -6.86
N THR A 22 -21.26 12.49 -5.78
CA THR A 22 -22.46 11.64 -5.82
C THR A 22 -23.45 12.15 -6.87
N ARG A 23 -23.82 13.44 -6.84
CA ARG A 23 -24.75 14.02 -7.82
C ARG A 23 -24.23 13.92 -9.25
N VAL A 24 -22.94 14.18 -9.46
CA VAL A 24 -22.30 14.06 -10.78
C VAL A 24 -22.33 12.61 -11.26
N ALA A 25 -22.04 11.64 -10.40
CA ALA A 25 -22.09 10.22 -10.71
C ALA A 25 -23.52 9.71 -10.95
N GLN A 26 -24.53 10.23 -10.26
CA GLN A 26 -25.95 9.95 -10.53
C GLN A 26 -26.36 10.46 -11.92
N ALA A 27 -25.93 11.67 -12.28
CA ALA A 27 -26.29 12.29 -13.56
C ALA A 27 -25.56 11.69 -14.77
N LYS A 28 -24.26 11.38 -14.63
CA LYS A 28 -23.40 10.94 -15.74
C LYS A 28 -23.12 9.44 -15.77
N GLY A 29 -23.32 8.73 -14.67
CA GLY A 29 -22.86 7.37 -14.45
C GLY A 29 -21.44 7.31 -13.87
N ARG A 30 -21.24 6.46 -12.86
CA ARG A 30 -19.97 6.31 -12.11
C ARG A 30 -18.75 6.07 -13.01
N ILE A 31 -18.78 5.07 -13.89
CA ILE A 31 -17.64 4.73 -14.76
C ILE A 31 -17.29 5.88 -15.71
N LYS A 32 -18.30 6.59 -16.23
CA LYS A 32 -18.08 7.74 -17.11
C LYS A 32 -17.35 8.87 -16.38
N VAL A 33 -17.73 9.13 -15.13
CA VAL A 33 -17.05 10.13 -14.29
C VAL A 33 -15.60 9.72 -14.03
N ILE A 34 -15.36 8.47 -13.67
CA ILE A 34 -14.00 7.95 -13.45
C ILE A 34 -13.17 8.14 -14.71
N LYS A 35 -13.68 7.72 -15.88
CA LYS A 35 -12.98 7.88 -17.16
C LYS A 35 -12.67 9.35 -17.48
N GLU A 36 -13.63 10.25 -17.35
CA GLU A 36 -13.41 11.67 -17.61
C GLU A 36 -12.29 12.24 -16.73
N LEU A 37 -12.20 11.83 -15.45
CA LEU A 37 -11.15 12.27 -14.53
C LEU A 37 -9.78 11.67 -14.87
N PHE A 38 -9.71 10.37 -15.17
CA PHE A 38 -8.47 9.72 -15.58
C PHE A 38 -7.93 10.28 -16.89
N ASP A 39 -8.77 10.38 -17.93
CA ASP A 39 -8.37 10.96 -19.23
C ASP A 39 -7.86 12.39 -19.06
N THR A 40 -8.49 13.18 -18.17
CA THR A 40 -8.05 14.54 -17.86
C THR A 40 -6.71 14.54 -17.10
N SER A 41 -6.58 13.73 -16.05
CA SER A 41 -5.35 13.63 -15.26
C SER A 41 -4.16 13.20 -16.12
N GLN A 42 -4.33 12.22 -17.00
CA GLN A 42 -3.30 11.77 -17.94
C GLN A 42 -2.87 12.88 -18.89
N LYS A 43 -3.83 13.64 -19.42
CA LYS A 43 -3.53 14.76 -20.30
C LYS A 43 -2.74 15.87 -19.59
N GLU A 44 -3.10 16.21 -18.37
CA GLU A 44 -2.50 17.32 -17.64
C GLU A 44 -1.19 16.94 -16.92
N ALA A 45 -1.02 15.67 -16.57
CA ALA A 45 0.14 15.16 -15.84
C ALA A 45 0.65 13.80 -16.40
N PRO A 46 1.10 13.72 -17.67
CA PRO A 46 1.40 12.46 -18.35
C PRO A 46 2.57 11.64 -17.78
N LYS A 47 3.28 12.16 -16.78
CA LYS A 47 4.36 11.48 -16.06
C LYS A 47 3.99 11.07 -14.64
N ALA A 48 2.78 11.38 -14.19
CA ALA A 48 2.30 11.00 -12.88
C ALA A 48 1.72 9.58 -12.92
N THR A 49 1.88 8.86 -11.81
CA THR A 49 1.18 7.59 -11.54
C THR A 49 -0.23 7.87 -11.06
N PHE A 50 -1.23 7.22 -11.65
CA PHE A 50 -2.65 7.38 -11.36
C PHE A 50 -3.26 6.15 -10.70
N ILE A 51 -3.84 6.38 -9.52
CA ILE A 51 -4.37 5.35 -8.66
C ILE A 51 -5.90 5.46 -8.64
N LEU A 52 -6.56 4.31 -8.79
CA LEU A 52 -7.96 4.15 -8.37
C LEU A 52 -7.92 3.62 -6.93
N ASN A 53 -8.40 4.38 -5.95
CA ASN A 53 -8.25 4.04 -4.53
C ASN A 53 -9.61 3.80 -3.85
N ASP A 54 -9.72 2.77 -3.00
CA ASP A 54 -10.96 2.42 -2.30
C ASP A 54 -10.69 1.59 -1.02
N PHE A 55 -11.55 1.69 0.00
CA PHE A 55 -11.55 0.80 1.17
C PHE A 55 -12.30 -0.51 0.92
N ASN A 56 -13.18 -0.55 -0.09
CA ASN A 56 -13.99 -1.71 -0.38
C ASN A 56 -13.11 -2.81 -0.98
N THR A 57 -12.91 -3.90 -0.24
CA THR A 57 -12.14 -5.06 -0.70
C THR A 57 -13.03 -6.22 -1.15
N THR A 58 -14.33 -5.99 -1.36
CA THR A 58 -15.31 -7.00 -1.81
C THR A 58 -15.39 -7.09 -3.33
N ALA A 59 -16.19 -8.02 -3.85
CA ALA A 59 -16.42 -8.19 -5.28
C ALA A 59 -16.95 -6.91 -5.97
N ALA A 60 -17.56 -5.99 -5.22
CA ALA A 60 -18.02 -4.72 -5.77
C ALA A 60 -16.88 -3.88 -6.36
N TYR A 61 -15.69 -3.89 -5.73
CA TYR A 61 -14.55 -3.14 -6.24
C TYR A 61 -13.94 -3.82 -7.48
N GLU A 62 -13.84 -5.14 -7.47
CA GLU A 62 -13.41 -5.93 -8.63
C GLU A 62 -14.29 -5.67 -9.87
N ILE A 63 -15.61 -5.66 -9.70
CA ILE A 63 -16.57 -5.37 -10.78
C ILE A 63 -16.38 -3.94 -11.30
N LEU A 64 -16.07 -2.99 -10.40
CA LEU A 64 -15.82 -1.62 -10.79
C LEU A 64 -14.52 -1.47 -11.59
N ILE A 65 -13.43 -2.10 -11.14
CA ILE A 65 -12.16 -2.11 -11.86
C ILE A 65 -12.36 -2.71 -13.25
N ASP A 66 -13.01 -3.87 -13.35
CA ASP A 66 -13.32 -4.51 -14.64
C ASP A 66 -14.12 -3.59 -15.57
N GLY A 67 -15.15 -2.92 -15.05
CA GLY A 67 -15.94 -1.94 -15.80
C GLY A 67 -15.13 -0.72 -16.26
N CYS A 68 -14.19 -0.24 -15.44
CA CYS A 68 -13.27 0.84 -15.82
C CYS A 68 -12.31 0.41 -16.93
N LEU A 69 -11.72 -0.77 -16.83
CA LEU A 69 -10.81 -1.31 -17.84
C LEU A 69 -11.55 -1.53 -19.18
N GLN A 70 -12.76 -2.09 -19.15
CA GLN A 70 -13.59 -2.25 -20.35
C GLN A 70 -13.99 -0.90 -20.99
N ALA A 71 -14.11 0.17 -20.18
CA ALA A 71 -14.35 1.52 -20.67
C ALA A 71 -13.07 2.22 -21.18
N GLY A 72 -11.90 1.58 -21.10
CA GLY A 72 -10.62 2.15 -21.52
C GLY A 72 -10.09 3.21 -20.56
N VAL A 73 -10.27 3.00 -19.25
CA VAL A 73 -9.56 3.77 -18.21
C VAL A 73 -8.18 3.14 -18.02
N GLU A 74 -7.11 3.91 -18.20
CA GLU A 74 -5.75 3.42 -17.92
C GLU A 74 -5.41 3.69 -16.45
N ILE A 75 -5.36 2.62 -15.66
CA ILE A 75 -5.09 2.65 -14.22
C ILE A 75 -3.65 2.15 -14.00
N ASP A 76 -2.79 2.98 -13.40
CA ASP A 76 -1.39 2.59 -13.15
C ASP A 76 -1.27 1.72 -11.90
N ASN A 77 -2.00 2.04 -10.83
CA ASN A 77 -2.05 1.23 -9.61
C ASN A 77 -3.49 1.09 -9.07
N ILE A 78 -3.78 -0.07 -8.49
CA ILE A 78 -4.97 -0.31 -7.68
C ILE A 78 -4.64 0.05 -6.23
N GLY A 79 -5.28 1.09 -5.71
CA GLY A 79 -5.22 1.51 -4.32
C GLY A 79 -6.16 0.68 -3.45
N ILE A 80 -5.64 0.20 -2.32
CA ILE A 80 -6.36 -0.55 -1.30
C ILE A 80 -6.15 0.15 0.04
N GLN A 81 -7.21 0.76 0.57
CA GLN A 81 -7.23 1.22 1.95
C GLN A 81 -7.51 0.02 2.86
N SER A 82 -6.60 -0.25 3.79
CA SER A 82 -6.68 -1.38 4.71
C SER A 82 -6.82 -0.91 6.15
N HIS A 83 -7.90 -0.20 6.44
CA HIS A 83 -8.18 0.31 7.78
C HIS A 83 -8.60 -0.83 8.73
N MET A 84 -7.68 -1.36 9.53
CA MET A 84 -7.90 -2.53 10.39
C MET A 84 -8.30 -2.14 11.82
N HIS A 85 -9.23 -1.18 11.95
CA HIS A 85 -9.70 -0.67 13.25
C HIS A 85 -10.53 -1.70 14.03
N GLN A 86 -11.23 -2.58 13.30
CA GLN A 86 -12.03 -3.67 13.84
C GLN A 86 -11.23 -4.97 14.04
N GLY A 87 -9.93 -4.93 13.79
CA GLY A 87 -9.04 -6.09 13.91
C GLY A 87 -8.21 -6.33 12.65
N TYR A 88 -7.06 -6.97 12.87
CA TYR A 88 -6.16 -7.39 11.80
C TYR A 88 -6.85 -8.38 10.87
N TRP A 89 -6.63 -8.21 9.57
CA TRP A 89 -7.19 -9.09 8.54
C TRP A 89 -6.72 -10.55 8.66
N GLY A 90 -5.53 -10.78 9.20
CA GLY A 90 -4.91 -12.09 9.18
C GLY A 90 -4.31 -12.42 7.81
N LEU A 91 -3.47 -13.45 7.78
CA LEU A 91 -2.82 -13.93 6.57
C LEU A 91 -3.82 -14.31 5.47
N GLU A 92 -4.84 -15.10 5.81
CA GLU A 92 -5.80 -15.65 4.83
C GLU A 92 -6.54 -14.56 4.07
N LYS A 93 -7.14 -13.59 4.77
CA LYS A 93 -7.83 -12.47 4.12
C LYS A 93 -6.86 -11.59 3.33
N THR A 94 -5.65 -11.36 3.85
CA THR A 94 -4.63 -10.58 3.13
C THR A 94 -4.26 -11.26 1.81
N GLN A 95 -4.09 -12.58 1.82
CA GLN A 95 -3.82 -13.38 0.61
C GLN A 95 -5.01 -13.40 -0.36
N ASP A 96 -6.25 -13.55 0.12
CA ASP A 96 -7.45 -13.47 -0.73
C ASP A 96 -7.55 -12.13 -1.47
N VAL A 97 -7.33 -11.02 -0.75
CA VAL A 97 -7.29 -9.68 -1.35
C VAL A 97 -6.20 -9.60 -2.42
N LEU A 98 -4.98 -10.02 -2.10
CA LEU A 98 -3.88 -10.03 -3.08
C LEU A 98 -4.21 -10.88 -4.31
N GLU A 99 -4.72 -12.10 -4.14
CA GLU A 99 -5.11 -12.99 -5.23
C GLU A 99 -6.16 -12.34 -6.13
N ARG A 100 -7.24 -11.81 -5.54
CA ARG A 100 -8.35 -11.20 -6.28
C ARG A 100 -7.93 -9.97 -7.06
N PHE A 101 -7.11 -9.07 -6.49
CA PHE A 101 -6.68 -7.86 -7.19
C PHE A 101 -5.51 -8.10 -8.14
N SER A 102 -4.65 -9.09 -7.87
CA SER A 102 -3.52 -9.43 -8.75
C SER A 102 -3.96 -9.94 -10.13
N ARG A 103 -5.17 -10.50 -10.25
CA ARG A 103 -5.72 -10.99 -11.51
C ARG A 103 -5.82 -9.92 -12.61
N PHE A 104 -5.88 -8.65 -12.23
CA PHE A 104 -5.94 -7.55 -13.19
C PHE A 104 -4.57 -7.27 -13.83
N GLY A 105 -3.48 -7.81 -13.28
CA GLY A 105 -2.12 -7.59 -13.77
C GLY A 105 -1.62 -6.15 -13.55
N ILE A 106 -2.33 -5.37 -12.73
CA ILE A 106 -2.01 -3.98 -12.38
C ILE A 106 -1.32 -3.97 -11.02
N PRO A 107 -0.25 -3.17 -10.84
CA PRO A 107 0.35 -2.93 -9.53
C PRO A 107 -0.65 -2.57 -8.42
N ILE A 108 -0.37 -3.01 -7.20
CA ILE A 108 -1.20 -2.83 -6.02
C ILE A 108 -0.46 -1.89 -5.05
N GLN A 109 -1.16 -0.84 -4.62
CA GLN A 109 -0.72 0.09 -3.59
C GLN A 109 -1.62 -0.11 -2.36
N PHE A 110 -1.05 -0.57 -1.25
CA PHE A 110 -1.73 -0.47 0.04
C PHE A 110 -1.60 0.96 0.53
N SER A 111 -2.57 1.79 0.19
CA SER A 111 -2.54 3.25 0.31
C SER A 111 -2.75 3.73 1.74
N GLU A 112 -3.50 2.98 2.54
CA GLU A 112 -3.89 3.42 3.89
C GLU A 112 -3.93 2.23 4.86
N VAL A 113 -2.78 1.90 5.45
CA VAL A 113 -2.68 0.88 6.49
C VAL A 113 -2.85 1.52 7.86
N THR A 114 -3.85 1.06 8.61
CA THR A 114 -3.94 1.33 10.05
C THR A 114 -4.11 0.02 10.81
N MET A 115 -3.46 -0.10 11.96
CA MET A 115 -3.71 -1.17 12.93
C MET A 115 -3.75 -0.58 14.33
N VAL A 116 -4.83 -0.81 15.06
CA VAL A 116 -5.08 -0.19 16.37
C VAL A 116 -4.32 -0.93 17.48
N SER A 117 -3.62 -0.18 18.34
CA SER A 117 -2.92 -0.69 19.55
C SER A 117 -3.72 -0.49 20.86
N GLY A 118 -4.97 -0.07 20.76
CA GLY A 118 -5.95 -0.03 21.86
C GLY A 118 -6.96 -1.17 21.78
N GLU A 119 -8.14 -0.97 22.37
CA GLU A 119 -9.30 -1.84 22.14
C GLU A 119 -9.71 -1.81 20.66
N LEU A 120 -10.24 -2.92 20.14
CA LEU A 120 -10.72 -2.94 18.75
C LEU A 120 -12.07 -2.24 18.65
N MET A 121 -12.31 -1.57 17.53
CA MET A 121 -13.63 -1.03 17.22
C MET A 121 -14.64 -2.18 17.13
N PRO A 122 -15.84 -2.06 17.75
CA PRO A 122 -16.85 -3.10 17.64
C PRO A 122 -17.28 -3.35 16.18
N ALA A 123 -17.45 -4.62 15.82
CA ALA A 123 -17.77 -5.04 14.45
C ALA A 123 -19.17 -4.59 13.94
N HIS A 124 -20.05 -4.10 14.82
CA HIS A 124 -21.39 -3.63 14.43
C HIS A 124 -21.38 -2.22 13.82
N TYR A 125 -20.27 -1.47 13.93
CA TYR A 125 -20.10 -0.22 13.19
C TYR A 125 -19.79 -0.56 11.72
N LEU A 126 -20.68 -0.15 10.82
CA LEU A 126 -20.51 -0.40 9.38
C LEU A 126 -19.65 0.68 8.71
N ASP A 127 -19.78 1.91 9.18
CA ASP A 127 -18.92 3.04 8.81
C ASP A 127 -18.01 3.34 10.00
N LEU A 128 -16.69 3.33 9.76
CA LEU A 128 -15.70 3.59 10.82
C LEU A 128 -15.85 5.00 11.39
N ASN A 129 -16.38 5.95 10.61
CA ASN A 129 -16.65 7.31 11.07
C ASN A 129 -17.79 7.39 12.09
N ASP A 130 -18.64 6.37 12.20
CA ASP A 130 -19.72 6.35 13.19
C ASP A 130 -19.19 6.01 14.60
N TYR A 131 -17.97 5.48 14.72
CA TYR A 131 -17.34 5.20 16.01
C TYR A 131 -16.64 6.45 16.54
N GLN A 132 -17.33 7.19 17.41
CA GLN A 132 -16.84 8.41 18.03
C GLN A 132 -16.63 8.19 19.52
N VAL A 133 -15.36 8.15 19.96
CA VAL A 133 -14.98 7.98 21.36
C VAL A 133 -14.06 9.10 21.81
N GLU A 134 -14.30 9.61 23.02
CA GLU A 134 -13.51 10.71 23.60
C GLU A 134 -12.06 10.30 23.87
N ASN A 135 -11.86 9.05 24.30
CA ASN A 135 -10.54 8.52 24.63
C ASN A 135 -10.39 7.08 24.13
N TRP A 136 -9.38 6.84 23.31
CA TRP A 136 -9.05 5.53 22.77
C TRP A 136 -7.55 5.25 22.94
N PRO A 137 -7.09 4.92 24.15
CA PRO A 137 -5.66 4.86 24.44
C PRO A 137 -5.04 3.56 23.92
N SER A 138 -3.76 3.63 23.57
CA SER A 138 -2.90 2.46 23.42
C SER A 138 -2.83 1.66 24.72
N THR A 139 -2.75 0.32 24.61
CA THR A 139 -2.48 -0.57 25.74
C THR A 139 -1.20 -1.36 25.49
N LYS A 140 -0.51 -1.82 26.56
CA LYS A 140 0.69 -2.66 26.40
C LYS A 140 0.41 -3.93 25.59
N ALA A 141 -0.74 -4.55 25.81
CA ALA A 141 -1.15 -5.75 25.07
C ALA A 141 -1.48 -5.42 23.60
N GLY A 142 -2.16 -4.30 23.35
CA GLY A 142 -2.50 -3.86 21.99
C GLY A 142 -1.29 -3.41 21.19
N GLU A 143 -0.29 -2.75 21.80
CA GLU A 143 0.98 -2.43 21.14
C GLU A 143 1.78 -3.68 20.78
N LYS A 144 1.79 -4.69 21.65
CA LYS A 144 2.39 -5.99 21.36
C LYS A 144 1.68 -6.66 20.16
N ARG A 145 0.35 -6.70 20.18
CA ARG A 145 -0.46 -7.23 19.07
C ARG A 145 -0.22 -6.47 17.76
N GLN A 146 -0.15 -5.14 17.81
CA GLN A 146 0.14 -4.30 16.65
C GLN A 146 1.49 -4.66 16.03
N ALA A 147 2.52 -4.88 16.87
CA ALA A 147 3.85 -5.28 16.42
C ALA A 147 3.91 -6.70 15.82
N GLU A 148 3.18 -7.66 16.39
CA GLU A 148 3.09 -9.02 15.83
C GLU A 148 2.38 -9.00 14.46
N ASN A 149 1.25 -8.31 14.39
CA ASN A 149 0.44 -8.25 13.16
C ASN A 149 1.14 -7.49 12.04
N VAL A 150 1.86 -6.40 12.35
CA VAL A 150 2.52 -5.60 11.31
C VAL A 150 3.65 -6.40 10.64
N VAL A 151 4.36 -7.24 11.39
CA VAL A 151 5.44 -8.08 10.83
C VAL A 151 4.87 -9.09 9.82
N GLU A 152 3.81 -9.80 10.19
CA GLU A 152 3.18 -10.78 9.28
C GLU A 152 2.59 -10.08 8.04
N PHE A 153 1.88 -8.99 8.24
CA PHE A 153 1.25 -8.23 7.16
C PHE A 153 2.28 -7.69 6.17
N TYR A 154 3.29 -6.96 6.67
CA TYR A 154 4.30 -6.37 5.79
C TYR A 154 5.14 -7.44 5.09
N LYS A 155 5.48 -8.57 5.73
CA LYS A 155 6.16 -9.68 5.03
C LYS A 155 5.30 -10.28 3.93
N THR A 156 3.99 -10.44 4.18
CA THR A 156 3.05 -10.97 3.18
C THR A 156 2.94 -10.04 1.98
N LEU A 157 2.77 -8.73 2.23
CA LEU A 157 2.69 -7.72 1.18
C LEU A 157 4.01 -7.62 0.41
N TYR A 158 5.14 -7.54 1.12
CA TYR A 158 6.47 -7.45 0.54
C TYR A 158 6.82 -8.64 -0.36
N GLY A 159 6.32 -9.83 -0.02
CA GLY A 159 6.51 -11.05 -0.82
C GLY A 159 5.67 -11.10 -2.10
N HIS A 160 4.66 -10.24 -2.26
CA HIS A 160 3.77 -10.29 -3.40
C HIS A 160 4.30 -9.45 -4.58
N PRO A 161 4.47 -10.02 -5.78
CA PRO A 161 5.23 -9.39 -6.86
C PRO A 161 4.59 -8.14 -7.47
N LEU A 162 3.27 -7.95 -7.30
CA LEU A 162 2.54 -6.77 -7.75
C LEU A 162 2.37 -5.70 -6.67
N VAL A 163 2.77 -5.95 -5.41
CA VAL A 163 2.71 -4.89 -4.39
C VAL A 163 3.90 -3.95 -4.59
N GLU A 164 3.62 -2.69 -4.90
CA GLU A 164 4.65 -1.68 -5.16
C GLU A 164 4.78 -0.64 -4.04
N GLY A 165 3.78 -0.55 -3.16
CA GLY A 165 3.84 0.37 -2.03
C GLY A 165 2.89 0.03 -0.90
N ILE A 166 3.33 0.39 0.31
CA ILE A 166 2.62 0.22 1.56
C ILE A 166 2.77 1.54 2.33
N THR A 167 1.66 2.25 2.52
CA THR A 167 1.62 3.54 3.21
C THR A 167 0.88 3.36 4.54
N TRP A 168 1.55 3.68 5.64
CA TRP A 168 0.94 3.72 6.96
C TRP A 168 0.25 5.07 7.18
N TRP A 169 -1.01 5.06 7.60
CA TRP A 169 -1.85 6.26 7.60
C TRP A 169 -1.49 7.25 8.71
N ASP A 170 -1.33 6.77 9.95
CA ASP A 170 -1.05 7.63 11.11
C ASP A 170 0.37 7.43 11.62
N LEU A 171 1.21 8.48 11.59
CA LEU A 171 2.53 8.38 12.23
C LEU A 171 2.41 8.39 13.76
N ILE A 172 1.52 9.21 14.31
CA ILE A 172 1.32 9.45 15.75
C ILE A 172 -0.07 8.97 16.13
N ASP A 173 -0.27 8.53 17.37
CA ASP A 173 -1.60 8.22 17.90
C ASP A 173 -2.55 9.42 17.92
N GLY A 174 -3.86 9.11 17.91
CA GLY A 174 -4.91 10.10 18.13
C GLY A 174 -5.19 11.00 16.93
N GLN A 175 -4.67 10.67 15.74
CA GLN A 175 -4.92 11.44 14.52
C GLN A 175 -6.26 11.05 13.90
N TRP A 176 -6.29 10.15 12.92
CA TRP A 176 -7.55 9.77 12.30
C TRP A 176 -8.44 8.95 13.25
N LEU A 177 -9.72 9.34 13.35
CA LEU A 177 -10.73 8.77 14.26
C LEU A 177 -10.34 8.76 15.74
N ASN A 178 -9.37 9.61 16.14
CA ASN A 178 -8.77 9.57 17.48
C ASN A 178 -8.22 8.17 17.83
N ALA A 179 -7.86 7.37 16.83
CA ALA A 179 -7.46 5.99 17.03
C ALA A 179 -6.00 5.88 17.48
N PRO A 180 -5.66 4.88 18.32
CA PRO A 180 -4.28 4.58 18.65
C PRO A 180 -3.67 3.71 17.55
N SER A 181 -3.66 4.20 16.30
CA SER A 181 -3.14 3.55 15.10
C SER A 181 -1.73 4.01 14.72
N GLY A 182 -1.15 4.93 15.47
CA GLY A 182 0.18 5.49 15.24
C GLY A 182 1.29 4.45 15.33
N LEU A 183 2.41 4.70 14.66
CA LEU A 183 3.69 4.04 14.94
C LEU A 183 4.41 4.68 16.14
N LEU A 184 4.08 5.93 16.44
CA LEU A 184 4.51 6.68 17.61
C LEU A 184 3.32 6.89 18.55
N ARG A 185 3.59 6.95 19.86
CA ARG A 185 2.61 7.42 20.85
C ARG A 185 2.43 8.93 20.75
N GLU A 186 1.44 9.49 21.44
CA GLU A 186 1.18 10.94 21.49
C GLU A 186 2.39 11.77 21.98
N ASP A 187 3.24 11.18 22.82
CA ASP A 187 4.49 11.80 23.30
C ASP A 187 5.68 11.62 22.34
N TYR A 188 5.41 11.16 21.11
CA TYR A 188 6.38 10.86 20.06
C TYR A 188 7.34 9.70 20.36
N SER A 189 7.16 8.98 21.48
CA SER A 189 7.96 7.80 21.75
C SER A 189 7.58 6.65 20.80
N PRO A 190 8.55 5.88 20.29
CA PRO A 190 8.27 4.80 19.35
C PRO A 190 7.53 3.65 20.02
N LYS A 191 6.54 3.10 19.32
CA LYS A 191 5.90 1.83 19.71
C LYS A 191 6.73 0.63 19.25
N PRO A 192 6.46 -0.57 19.80
CA PRO A 192 7.04 -1.81 19.29
C PRO A 192 6.87 -2.01 17.77
N ALA A 193 5.70 -1.67 17.21
CA ALA A 193 5.44 -1.77 15.77
C ALA A 193 6.39 -0.92 14.91
N TYR A 194 6.75 0.30 15.35
CA TYR A 194 7.75 1.13 14.68
C TYR A 194 9.11 0.43 14.61
N ASN A 195 9.54 -0.17 15.72
CA ASN A 195 10.85 -0.82 15.79
C ASN A 195 10.90 -2.08 14.92
N GLU A 196 9.83 -2.87 14.91
CA GLU A 196 9.72 -4.04 14.03
C GLU A 196 9.73 -3.65 12.55
N LEU A 197 8.95 -2.64 12.15
CA LEU A 197 8.96 -2.14 10.78
C LEU A 197 10.33 -1.58 10.38
N LYS A 198 10.95 -0.80 11.27
CA LYS A 198 12.29 -0.27 11.03
C LYS A 198 13.29 -1.40 10.82
N LYS A 199 13.26 -2.43 11.66
CA LYS A 199 14.14 -3.61 11.53
C LYS A 199 13.92 -4.32 10.20
N LEU A 200 12.67 -4.61 9.82
CA LEU A 200 12.36 -5.23 8.53
C LEU A 200 12.91 -4.40 7.36
N ILE A 201 12.58 -3.11 7.34
CA ILE A 201 12.88 -2.24 6.20
C ILE A 201 14.37 -1.89 6.13
N LYS A 202 15.01 -1.58 7.27
CA LYS A 202 16.38 -1.05 7.32
C LYS A 202 17.45 -2.09 7.58
N ASP A 203 17.12 -3.19 8.25
CA ASP A 203 18.11 -4.20 8.64
C ASP A 203 17.95 -5.50 7.83
N GLU A 204 16.72 -5.96 7.57
CA GLU A 204 16.47 -7.21 6.84
C GLU A 204 16.37 -7.04 5.31
N TRP A 205 15.66 -6.01 4.83
CA TRP A 205 15.36 -5.85 3.40
C TRP A 205 16.23 -4.81 2.69
N TRP A 206 16.81 -3.87 3.43
CA TRP A 206 17.64 -2.84 2.82
C TRP A 206 18.92 -3.45 2.25
N THR A 207 19.17 -3.24 0.96
CA THR A 207 20.47 -3.61 0.40
C THR A 207 21.44 -2.44 0.57
N GLU A 208 22.32 -2.54 1.58
CA GLU A 208 23.39 -1.57 1.77
C GLU A 208 24.44 -1.61 0.64
N THR A 209 25.22 -0.55 0.50
CA THR A 209 26.39 -0.54 -0.38
C THR A 209 27.41 -1.57 0.10
N LYS A 210 27.69 -2.58 -0.73
CA LYS A 210 28.66 -3.65 -0.43
C LYS A 210 29.98 -3.41 -1.17
N LYS A 211 31.09 -3.70 -0.49
CA LYS A 211 32.41 -3.86 -1.14
C LYS A 211 32.68 -5.35 -1.28
N LEU A 212 32.60 -5.83 -2.51
CA LEU A 212 32.80 -7.24 -2.85
C LEU A 212 34.11 -7.40 -3.62
N LYS A 213 34.64 -8.62 -3.64
CA LYS A 213 35.80 -8.99 -4.45
C LYS A 213 35.36 -10.12 -5.36
N THR A 214 35.70 -10.00 -6.64
CA THR A 214 35.43 -11.07 -7.59
C THR A 214 36.27 -12.31 -7.25
N ASP A 215 35.76 -13.47 -7.64
CA ASP A 215 36.51 -14.71 -7.61
C ASP A 215 37.55 -14.79 -8.75
N VAL A 216 38.12 -15.98 -8.96
CA VAL A 216 39.11 -16.23 -10.03
C VAL A 216 38.53 -16.18 -11.45
N ASN A 217 37.21 -16.34 -11.58
CA ASN A 217 36.48 -16.28 -12.85
C ASN A 217 35.95 -14.87 -13.14
N GLY A 218 36.08 -13.93 -12.19
CA GLY A 218 35.55 -12.58 -12.32
C GLY A 218 34.10 -12.45 -11.84
N GLU A 219 33.58 -13.45 -11.14
CA GLU A 219 32.20 -13.51 -10.67
C GLU A 219 32.05 -12.92 -9.26
N LEU A 220 30.88 -12.37 -8.96
CA LEU A 220 30.51 -11.88 -7.63
C LEU A 220 29.11 -12.38 -7.28
N GLU A 221 28.92 -12.76 -6.03
CA GLU A 221 27.61 -13.18 -5.50
C GLU A 221 27.15 -12.18 -4.43
N PHE A 222 25.89 -11.76 -4.52
CA PHE A 222 25.26 -10.98 -3.46
C PHE A 222 23.76 -11.21 -3.44
N THR A 223 23.18 -11.10 -2.25
CA THR A 223 21.72 -11.00 -2.08
C THR A 223 21.32 -9.53 -1.99
N GLY A 224 20.28 -9.16 -2.74
CA GLY A 224 19.66 -7.85 -2.73
C GLY A 224 18.16 -7.95 -2.97
N THR A 225 17.49 -6.83 -2.79
CA THR A 225 16.05 -6.67 -2.99
C THR A 225 15.75 -6.10 -4.38
N ARG A 226 14.53 -6.26 -4.89
CA ARG A 226 14.21 -5.81 -6.26
C ARG A 226 14.38 -4.29 -6.36
N GLY A 227 15.03 -3.82 -7.41
CA GLY A 227 15.31 -2.39 -7.58
C GLY A 227 16.49 -2.10 -8.51
N ASP A 228 16.83 -0.82 -8.59
CA ASP A 228 17.94 -0.32 -9.39
C ASP A 228 19.23 -0.29 -8.58
N TYR A 229 20.32 -0.71 -9.21
CA TYR A 229 21.65 -0.85 -8.62
C TYR A 229 22.72 -0.25 -9.53
N SER A 230 23.82 0.18 -8.92
CA SER A 230 25.03 0.57 -9.62
C SER A 230 26.21 -0.27 -9.12
N LEU A 231 26.98 -0.82 -10.05
CA LEU A 231 28.24 -1.50 -9.79
C LEU A 231 29.40 -0.60 -10.20
N LYS A 232 30.26 -0.26 -9.24
CA LYS A 232 31.47 0.53 -9.47
C LYS A 232 32.73 -0.31 -9.35
N ILE A 233 33.55 -0.32 -10.40
CA ILE A 233 34.85 -1.01 -10.45
C ILE A 233 35.92 -0.01 -10.92
N LYS A 234 36.80 0.38 -9.99
CA LYS A 234 37.77 1.47 -10.19
C LYS A 234 37.06 2.75 -10.67
N ASP A 235 37.35 3.19 -11.89
CA ASP A 235 36.80 4.39 -12.51
C ASP A 235 35.59 4.10 -13.42
N LYS A 236 35.15 2.83 -13.50
CA LYS A 236 33.98 2.42 -14.28
C LYS A 236 32.76 2.22 -13.39
N GLU A 237 31.61 2.57 -13.91
CA GLU A 237 30.30 2.41 -13.27
C GLU A 237 29.31 1.83 -14.28
N ILE A 238 28.49 0.87 -13.85
CA ILE A 238 27.46 0.26 -14.67
C ILE A 238 26.19 0.07 -13.84
N ASP A 239 25.07 0.56 -14.39
CA ASP A 239 23.76 0.39 -13.80
C ASP A 239 23.16 -0.96 -14.21
N PHE A 240 22.45 -1.59 -13.28
CA PHE A 240 21.71 -2.82 -13.52
C PHE A 240 20.48 -2.86 -12.61
N LYS A 241 19.54 -3.73 -12.92
CA LYS A 241 18.30 -3.87 -12.17
C LYS A 241 18.16 -5.31 -11.68
N LEU A 242 17.74 -5.48 -10.42
CA LEU A 242 17.31 -6.76 -9.89
C LEU A 242 15.81 -6.92 -10.11
N GLU A 243 15.43 -7.80 -11.02
CA GLU A 243 14.04 -8.14 -11.30
C GLU A 243 13.61 -9.46 -10.62
N LYS A 244 12.35 -9.87 -10.83
CA LYS A 244 11.87 -11.15 -10.28
C LYS A 244 12.62 -12.30 -10.95
N ASP A 245 12.88 -13.36 -10.20
CA ASP A 245 13.37 -14.64 -10.74
C ASP A 245 14.68 -14.51 -11.56
N GLN A 246 15.42 -13.42 -11.36
CA GLN A 246 16.68 -13.13 -12.03
C GLN A 246 17.84 -13.67 -11.20
N ALA A 247 18.20 -14.94 -11.45
CA ALA A 247 19.28 -15.61 -10.73
C ALA A 247 20.69 -15.15 -11.14
N GLU A 248 20.86 -14.71 -12.39
CA GLU A 248 22.15 -14.34 -12.95
C GLU A 248 22.06 -13.05 -13.79
N ILE A 249 23.11 -12.23 -13.71
CA ILE A 249 23.26 -11.00 -14.50
C ILE A 249 24.69 -10.95 -15.03
N SER A 250 24.86 -10.96 -16.35
CA SER A 250 26.16 -10.76 -16.98
C SER A 250 26.35 -9.28 -17.32
N LEU A 251 27.38 -8.67 -16.73
CA LEU A 251 27.72 -7.26 -16.93
C LEU A 251 29.04 -7.16 -17.70
N SER A 252 29.05 -6.44 -18.84
CA SER A 252 30.25 -6.22 -19.64
C SER A 252 30.86 -4.84 -19.35
N LEU A 253 32.04 -4.82 -18.76
CA LEU A 253 32.78 -3.60 -18.44
C LEU A 253 33.74 -3.25 -19.59
N ALA A 254 33.20 -2.69 -20.68
CA ALA A 254 34.01 -2.17 -21.80
C ALA A 254 35.03 -1.14 -21.31
#